data_AF-A0A832AQ71-F1
#
_entry.id   AF-A0A832AQ71-F1
#
_cell.length_a   1.000
_cell.length_b   1.000
_cell.length_c   1.000
_cell.angle_alpha   90.00
_cell.angle_beta   90.00
_cell.angle_gamma   90.00
#
_symmetry.space_group_name_H-M   'P 1'
#
loop_
_entity.id
_entity.type
_entity.pdbx_description
1 polymer ?
#
loop_
_entity_poly.entity_id
_entity_poly.type
_entity_poly.pdbx_seq_one_letter_code
_entity_poly.pdbx_strand_id
1 'polypeptide(L)'
;MKRKIPVIITSLVGTVLILSVFFPPAERMGEDFSIFFDIIAVFAFFLGGGNLVRIHGNKIYKKAKDWGFSAVTLTGFFLMLAAGLFKIANPGGIAADVTAQGSLFQMLYDWIFNPLGASMYALLAFYVASASYRAFRAKNKEATILLIAAFIILLGRTPLGVYATAWIPEQFSLLQIPNLAIWIMTAPNLAGQRAIMIGIALGVISMSLRLILGVERTYLGTDNE
;
A
#
# COMPACT_ATOMS: atom_id res chain seq x y z
N MET A 1 32.68 0.08 -21.14
CA MET A 1 32.40 -1.37 -20.96
C MET A 1 31.67 -1.70 -19.65
N LYS A 2 31.96 -1.00 -18.53
CA LYS A 2 31.38 -1.27 -17.20
C LYS A 2 29.84 -1.27 -17.11
N ARG A 3 29.13 -0.50 -17.93
CA ARG A 3 27.64 -0.47 -17.96
C ARG A 3 26.98 -1.38 -19.00
N LYS A 4 27.72 -1.86 -20.02
CA LYS A 4 27.13 -2.71 -21.07
C LYS A 4 26.82 -4.11 -20.55
N ILE A 5 27.71 -4.66 -19.73
CA ILE A 5 27.55 -6.00 -19.14
C ILE A 5 26.30 -6.06 -18.23
N PRO A 6 26.11 -5.16 -17.25
CA PRO A 6 24.88 -5.14 -16.43
C PRO A 6 23.61 -5.02 -17.26
N VAL A 7 23.58 -4.15 -18.27
CA VAL A 7 22.40 -3.98 -19.13
C VAL A 7 22.07 -5.27 -19.90
N ILE A 8 23.07 -5.96 -20.44
CA ILE A 8 22.87 -7.24 -21.14
C ILE A 8 22.32 -8.28 -20.17
N ILE A 9 22.86 -8.36 -18.96
CA ILE A 9 22.38 -9.28 -17.92
C ILE A 9 20.91 -8.98 -17.56
N THR A 10 20.59 -7.71 -17.25
CA THR A 10 19.20 -7.30 -16.95
C THR A 10 18.26 -7.62 -18.10
N SER A 11 18.70 -7.40 -19.34
CA SER A 11 17.91 -7.69 -20.54
C SER A 11 17.61 -9.17 -20.69
N LEU A 12 18.64 -10.01 -20.54
CA LEU A 12 18.51 -11.46 -20.65
C LEU A 12 17.63 -12.03 -19.53
N VAL A 13 17.92 -11.68 -18.27
CA VAL A 13 17.17 -12.16 -17.11
C VAL A 13 15.71 -11.71 -17.18
N GLY A 14 15.47 -10.42 -17.47
CA GLY A 14 14.11 -9.89 -17.61
C GLY A 14 13.32 -10.57 -18.73
N THR A 15 13.97 -10.87 -19.86
CA THR A 15 13.33 -11.59 -20.97
C THR A 15 13.00 -13.04 -20.57
N VAL A 16 13.92 -13.75 -19.90
CA VAL A 16 13.68 -15.12 -19.43
C VAL A 16 12.51 -15.15 -18.44
N LEU A 17 12.45 -14.19 -17.50
CA LEU A 17 11.33 -14.09 -16.56
C LEU A 17 9.99 -13.86 -17.24
N ILE A 18 9.93 -12.98 -18.25
CA ILE A 18 8.71 -12.78 -19.05
C ILE A 18 8.32 -14.08 -19.75
N LEU A 19 9.27 -14.77 -20.40
CA LEU A 19 9.00 -16.03 -21.10
C LEU A 19 8.55 -17.14 -20.15
N SER A 20 9.07 -17.19 -18.92
CA SER A 20 8.71 -18.21 -17.93
C SER A 20 7.22 -18.22 -17.58
N VAL A 21 6.57 -17.06 -17.64
CA VAL A 21 5.13 -16.90 -17.36
C VAL A 21 4.23 -17.43 -18.48
N PHE A 22 4.69 -17.37 -19.73
CA PHE A 22 3.88 -17.73 -20.91
C PHE A 22 4.25 -19.09 -21.54
N PHE A 23 5.42 -19.65 -21.20
CA PHE A 23 5.96 -20.85 -21.84
C PHE A 23 6.28 -21.95 -20.81
N PRO A 24 5.50 -23.05 -20.74
CA PRO A 24 5.65 -24.08 -19.69
C PRO A 24 7.07 -24.68 -19.55
N PRO A 25 7.84 -24.92 -20.62
CA PRO A 25 9.22 -25.39 -20.48
C PRO A 25 10.17 -24.39 -19.78
N ALA A 26 9.86 -23.10 -19.81
CA ALA A 26 10.65 -22.03 -19.18
C ALA A 26 10.21 -21.74 -17.73
N GLU A 27 9.14 -22.35 -17.25
CA GLU A 27 8.58 -22.16 -15.90
C GLU A 27 9.62 -22.48 -14.81
N ARG A 28 10.35 -23.59 -14.95
CA ARG A 28 11.43 -23.99 -14.03
C ARG A 28 12.52 -22.93 -13.86
N MET A 29 12.89 -22.25 -14.96
CA MET A 29 13.87 -21.17 -14.88
C MET A 29 13.32 -19.99 -14.08
N GLY A 30 12.02 -19.69 -14.22
CA GLY A 30 11.32 -18.68 -13.43
C GLY A 30 11.28 -19.01 -11.93
N GLU A 31 11.04 -20.27 -11.58
CA GLU A 31 11.10 -20.75 -10.19
C GLU A 31 12.50 -20.57 -9.58
N ASP A 32 13.55 -21.00 -10.29
CA ASP A 32 14.94 -20.84 -9.85
C ASP A 32 15.27 -19.35 -9.63
N PHE A 33 14.92 -18.48 -10.57
CA PHE A 33 15.12 -17.03 -10.42
C PHE A 33 14.32 -16.43 -9.27
N SER A 34 13.12 -16.95 -8.99
CA SER A 34 12.31 -16.51 -7.85
C SER A 34 12.99 -16.86 -6.53
N ILE A 35 13.58 -18.05 -6.43
CA ILE A 35 14.39 -18.45 -5.27
C ILE A 35 15.59 -17.51 -5.08
N PHE A 36 16.33 -17.19 -6.16
CA PHE A 36 17.42 -16.22 -6.09
C PHE A 36 16.95 -14.82 -5.66
N PHE A 37 15.80 -14.37 -6.17
CA PHE A 37 15.19 -13.12 -5.75
C PHE A 37 14.84 -13.14 -4.26
N ASP A 38 14.22 -14.21 -3.76
CA ASP A 38 13.87 -14.35 -2.35
C ASP A 38 15.10 -14.33 -1.45
N ILE A 39 16.20 -15.00 -1.85
CA ILE A 39 17.49 -14.93 -1.14
C ILE A 39 17.97 -13.48 -1.04
N ILE A 40 17.96 -12.74 -2.16
CA ILE A 40 18.35 -11.32 -2.18
C ILE A 40 17.40 -10.48 -1.31
N ALA A 41 16.09 -10.74 -1.37
CA ALA A 41 15.08 -10.04 -0.60
C ALA A 41 15.28 -10.21 0.91
N VAL A 42 15.66 -11.40 1.36
CA VAL A 42 16.04 -11.64 2.77
C VAL A 42 17.18 -10.72 3.19
N PHE A 43 18.26 -10.63 2.41
CA PHE A 43 19.37 -9.70 2.70
C PHE A 43 18.92 -8.24 2.66
N ALA A 44 18.03 -7.88 1.74
CA ALA A 44 17.47 -6.54 1.65
C ALA A 44 16.63 -6.18 2.89
N PHE A 45 15.88 -7.13 3.46
CA PHE A 45 15.16 -6.92 4.72
C PHE A 45 16.11 -6.64 5.88
N PHE A 46 17.22 -7.37 5.98
CA PHE A 46 18.26 -7.09 6.99
C PHE A 46 18.89 -5.72 6.79
N LEU A 47 19.22 -5.35 5.55
CA LEU A 47 19.77 -4.03 5.23
C LEU A 47 18.78 -2.90 5.55
N GLY A 48 17.50 -3.09 5.21
CA GLY A 48 16.42 -2.15 5.46
C GLY A 48 16.17 -1.95 6.96
N GLY A 49 16.03 -3.04 7.71
CA GLY A 49 15.91 -3.00 9.18
C GLY A 49 17.15 -2.40 9.84
N GLY A 50 18.34 -2.80 9.41
CA GLY A 50 19.61 -2.24 9.89
C GLY A 50 19.74 -0.74 9.61
N ASN A 51 19.30 -0.28 8.44
CA ASN A 51 19.29 1.14 8.10
C ASN A 51 18.30 1.94 8.98
N LEU A 52 17.12 1.39 9.25
CA LEU A 52 16.15 1.97 10.18
C LEU A 52 16.77 2.14 11.58
N VAL A 53 17.38 1.07 12.10
CA VAL A 53 18.08 1.07 13.40
C VAL A 53 19.22 2.09 13.40
N ARG A 54 20.03 2.14 12.34
CA ARG A 54 21.15 3.10 12.22
C ARG A 54 20.65 4.55 12.23
N ILE A 55 19.65 4.89 11.44
CA ILE A 55 19.14 6.26 11.31
C ILE A 55 18.49 6.72 12.61
N HIS A 56 17.54 5.95 13.12
CA HIS A 56 16.80 6.32 14.33
C HIS A 56 17.67 6.18 15.59
N GLY A 57 18.56 5.20 15.65
CA GLY A 57 19.50 5.01 16.75
C GLY A 57 20.51 6.16 16.84
N ASN A 58 21.07 6.59 15.71
CA ASN A 58 21.95 7.77 15.68
C ASN A 58 21.20 9.04 16.08
N LYS A 59 19.93 9.18 15.69
CA LYS A 59 19.07 10.31 16.09
C LYS A 59 18.83 10.35 17.60
N ILE A 60 18.63 9.19 18.23
CA ILE A 60 18.50 9.04 19.69
C ILE A 60 19.82 9.34 20.40
N TYR A 61 20.93 8.73 19.94
CA TYR A 61 22.26 8.94 20.51
C TYR A 61 22.67 10.42 20.52
N LYS A 62 22.43 11.11 19.39
CA LYS A 62 22.73 12.55 19.25
C LYS A 62 21.69 13.47 19.88
N LYS A 63 20.61 12.93 20.48
CA LYS A 63 19.45 13.69 21.01
C LYS A 63 18.97 14.78 20.03
N ALA A 64 18.96 14.47 18.74
CA ALA A 64 18.57 15.43 17.72
C ALA A 64 17.09 15.79 17.84
N LYS A 65 16.65 16.84 17.14
CA LYS A 65 15.24 17.28 17.16
C LYS A 65 14.31 16.10 16.87
N ASP A 66 13.25 15.94 17.66
CA ASP A 66 12.24 14.88 17.50
C ASP A 66 12.80 13.45 17.73
N TRP A 67 13.82 13.28 18.57
CA TRP A 67 14.39 11.97 18.91
C TRP A 67 13.41 11.04 19.65
N GLY A 68 12.47 11.61 20.42
CA GLY A 68 11.48 10.82 21.17
C GLY A 68 10.64 9.92 20.24
N PHE A 69 10.23 10.45 19.08
CA PHE A 69 9.52 9.66 18.08
C PHE A 69 10.37 8.53 17.50
N SER A 70 11.68 8.74 17.33
CA SER A 70 12.59 7.65 16.92
C SER A 70 12.67 6.53 17.95
N ALA A 71 12.61 6.85 19.25
CA ALA A 71 12.60 5.83 20.29
C ALA A 71 11.32 4.98 20.23
N VAL A 72 10.17 5.62 19.99
CA VAL A 72 8.89 4.93 19.77
C VAL A 72 8.96 4.03 18.53
N THR A 73 9.51 4.53 17.41
CA THR A 73 9.68 3.73 16.18
C THR A 73 10.54 2.49 16.40
N LEU A 74 11.71 2.63 17.03
CA LEU A 74 12.59 1.48 17.28
C LEU A 74 11.97 0.50 18.27
N THR A 75 11.31 0.99 19.31
CA THR A 75 10.63 0.14 20.28
C THR A 75 9.52 -0.66 19.61
N GLY A 76 8.65 0.00 18.82
CA GLY A 76 7.60 -0.67 18.04
C GLY A 76 8.16 -1.69 17.04
N PHE A 77 9.24 -1.33 16.33
CA PHE A 77 9.93 -2.23 15.40
C PHE A 77 10.44 -3.49 16.10
N PHE A 78 11.20 -3.35 17.20
CA PHE A 78 11.73 -4.51 17.92
C PHE A 78 10.65 -5.34 18.61
N LEU A 79 9.59 -4.70 19.15
CA LEU A 79 8.46 -5.42 19.73
C LEU A 79 7.74 -6.28 18.69
N MET A 80 7.40 -5.71 17.53
CA MET A 80 6.73 -6.44 16.45
C MET A 80 7.63 -7.54 15.87
N LEU A 81 8.93 -7.24 15.69
CA LEU A 81 9.92 -8.19 15.20
C LEU A 81 10.08 -9.38 16.16
N ALA A 82 10.22 -9.12 17.47
CA ALA A 82 10.35 -10.17 18.47
C ALA A 82 9.06 -11.00 18.58
N ALA A 83 7.89 -10.35 18.57
CA ALA A 83 6.59 -11.03 18.60
C ALA A 83 6.42 -11.98 17.40
N GLY A 84 6.81 -11.53 16.20
CA GLY A 84 6.74 -12.34 14.98
C GLY A 84 7.81 -13.45 14.91
N LEU A 85 9.07 -13.12 15.17
CA LEU A 85 10.21 -14.05 15.04
C LEU A 85 10.13 -15.19 16.06
N PHE A 86 9.81 -14.87 17.31
CA PHE A 86 9.73 -15.86 18.39
C PHE A 86 8.31 -16.43 18.57
N LYS A 87 7.33 -15.97 17.77
CA LYS A 87 5.91 -16.38 17.86
C LYS A 87 5.40 -16.35 19.30
N ILE A 88 5.70 -15.27 20.01
CA ILE A 88 5.42 -15.13 21.45
C ILE A 88 3.91 -15.18 21.68
N ALA A 89 3.50 -15.89 22.74
CA ALA A 89 2.09 -16.08 23.12
C ALA A 89 1.20 -16.60 21.98
N ASN A 90 1.77 -17.36 21.03
CA ASN A 90 0.99 -18.02 20.00
C ASN A 90 0.27 -19.26 20.58
N PRO A 91 -1.08 -19.33 20.52
CA PRO A 91 -1.82 -20.46 21.07
C PRO A 91 -1.41 -21.82 20.49
N GLY A 92 -0.97 -21.88 19.24
CA GLY A 92 -0.47 -23.10 18.61
C GLY A 92 1.06 -23.28 18.70
N GLY A 93 1.72 -22.50 19.56
CA GLY A 93 3.17 -22.54 19.76
C GLY A 93 3.97 -22.10 18.53
N ILE A 94 5.21 -22.55 18.44
CA ILE A 94 6.16 -22.15 17.37
C ILE A 94 5.76 -22.74 16.01
N ALA A 95 5.05 -23.87 15.97
CA ALA A 95 4.63 -24.51 14.73
C ALA A 95 3.44 -23.81 14.05
N ALA A 96 2.62 -23.08 14.80
CA ALA A 96 1.45 -22.39 14.25
C ALA A 96 1.82 -21.13 13.45
N ASP A 97 0.88 -20.66 12.64
CA ASP A 97 1.02 -19.44 11.86
C ASP A 97 1.28 -18.24 12.78
N VAL A 98 2.14 -17.30 12.36
CA VAL A 98 2.42 -16.05 13.08
C VAL A 98 1.13 -15.23 13.27
N THR A 99 0.21 -15.33 12.31
CA THR A 99 -1.08 -14.61 12.28
C THR A 99 -2.20 -15.35 13.00
N ALA A 100 -1.89 -16.45 13.71
CA ALA A 100 -2.89 -17.20 14.47
C ALA A 100 -3.66 -16.29 15.43
N GLN A 101 -4.98 -16.49 15.50
CA GLN A 101 -5.85 -15.69 16.34
C GLN A 101 -5.42 -15.80 17.81
N GLY A 102 -5.17 -14.65 18.43
CA GLY A 102 -4.67 -14.58 19.81
C GLY A 102 -3.14 -14.60 19.96
N SER A 103 -2.37 -14.72 18.86
CA SER A 103 -0.92 -14.52 18.92
C SER A 103 -0.57 -13.09 19.33
N LEU A 104 0.58 -12.89 19.99
CA LEU A 104 1.03 -11.53 20.35
C LEU A 104 1.18 -10.65 19.11
N PHE A 105 1.69 -11.21 18.01
CA PHE A 105 1.83 -10.49 16.74
C PHE A 105 0.47 -9.98 16.24
N GLN A 106 -0.54 -10.84 16.21
CA GLN A 106 -1.88 -10.49 15.77
C GLN A 106 -2.53 -9.46 16.71
N MET A 107 -2.34 -9.61 18.03
CA MET A 107 -2.82 -8.63 19.01
C MET A 107 -2.17 -7.25 18.82
N LEU A 108 -0.85 -7.18 18.64
CA LEU A 108 -0.17 -5.92 18.38
C LEU A 108 -0.65 -5.30 17.06
N TYR A 109 -0.90 -6.13 16.04
CA TYR A 109 -1.47 -5.67 14.78
C TYR A 109 -2.88 -5.07 14.98
N ASP A 110 -3.79 -5.80 15.62
CA ASP A 110 -5.19 -5.40 15.74
C ASP A 110 -5.42 -4.24 16.70
N TRP A 111 -4.64 -4.17 17.79
CA TRP A 111 -4.86 -3.18 18.85
C TRP A 111 -3.93 -1.97 18.77
N ILE A 112 -2.81 -2.07 18.07
CA ILE A 112 -1.85 -0.96 17.93
C ILE A 112 -1.75 -0.51 16.49
N PHE A 113 -1.38 -1.40 15.57
CA PHE A 113 -1.12 -1.01 14.19
C PHE A 113 -2.39 -0.53 13.47
N ASN A 114 -3.49 -1.30 13.55
CA ASN A 114 -4.74 -0.98 12.89
C ASN A 114 -5.35 0.35 13.36
N PRO A 115 -5.49 0.62 14.68
CA PRO A 115 -6.02 1.90 15.16
C PRO A 115 -5.11 3.09 14.84
N LEU A 116 -3.78 2.93 14.90
CA LEU A 116 -2.85 3.97 14.50
C LEU A 116 -2.96 4.27 13.00
N GLY A 117 -3.08 3.25 12.15
CA GLY A 117 -3.36 3.41 10.73
C GLY A 117 -4.69 4.13 10.47
N ALA A 118 -5.75 3.73 11.17
CA ALA A 118 -7.06 4.40 11.11
C ALA A 118 -6.97 5.87 11.54
N SER A 119 -6.16 6.19 12.56
CA SER A 119 -5.94 7.58 12.99
C SER A 119 -5.26 8.43 11.91
N MET A 120 -4.30 7.86 11.19
CA MET A 120 -3.63 8.54 10.07
C MET A 120 -4.61 8.81 8.93
N TYR A 121 -5.44 7.84 8.58
CA TYR A 121 -6.50 8.03 7.58
C TYR A 121 -7.59 9.00 8.04
N ALA A 122 -7.97 8.99 9.32
CA ALA A 122 -8.93 9.95 9.87
C ALA A 122 -8.40 11.38 9.82
N LEU A 123 -7.13 11.60 10.17
CA LEU A 123 -6.48 12.90 10.04
C LEU A 123 -6.41 13.34 8.57
N LEU A 124 -6.01 12.44 7.66
CA LEU A 124 -6.03 12.74 6.22
C LEU A 124 -7.43 13.11 5.74
N ALA A 125 -8.46 12.35 6.12
CA ALA A 125 -9.84 12.66 5.77
C ALA A 125 -10.28 14.03 6.31
N PHE A 126 -9.95 14.34 7.57
CA PHE A 126 -10.24 15.65 8.17
C PHE A 126 -9.53 16.80 7.45
N TYR A 127 -8.22 16.67 7.18
CA TYR A 127 -7.45 17.69 6.49
C TYR A 127 -7.89 17.87 5.03
N VAL A 128 -8.16 16.77 4.32
CA VAL A 128 -8.72 16.82 2.96
C VAL A 128 -10.08 17.49 3.01
N ALA A 129 -10.99 17.09 3.90
CA ALA A 129 -12.30 17.72 4.03
C ALA A 129 -12.22 19.21 4.40
N SER A 130 -11.31 19.62 5.29
CA SER A 130 -11.12 21.02 5.66
C SER A 130 -10.51 21.85 4.53
N ALA A 131 -9.46 21.34 3.88
CA ALA A 131 -8.83 21.99 2.73
C ALA A 131 -9.80 22.09 1.56
N SER A 132 -10.54 21.00 1.30
CA SER A 132 -11.65 20.96 0.36
C SER A 132 -12.69 22.00 0.75
N TYR A 133 -13.28 22.00 1.94
CA TYR A 133 -14.29 23.00 2.31
C TYR A 133 -13.83 24.45 2.09
N ARG A 134 -12.57 24.78 2.43
CA ARG A 134 -12.00 26.12 2.14
C ARG A 134 -11.80 26.38 0.64
N ALA A 135 -11.48 25.37 -0.15
CA ALA A 135 -11.28 25.46 -1.60
C ALA A 135 -12.61 25.34 -2.41
N PHE A 136 -13.60 24.63 -1.86
CA PHE A 136 -14.95 24.40 -2.36
C PHE A 136 -15.87 25.55 -1.95
N ARG A 137 -15.48 26.78 -2.32
CA ARG A 137 -16.49 27.76 -2.72
C ARG A 137 -16.87 27.33 -4.13
N ALA A 138 -18.07 26.78 -4.35
CA ALA A 138 -18.51 26.21 -5.63
C ALA A 138 -18.08 27.09 -6.81
N LYS A 139 -16.95 26.73 -7.44
CA LYS A 139 -16.23 27.58 -8.40
C LYS A 139 -16.37 27.05 -9.83
N ASN A 140 -16.66 25.76 -9.99
CA ASN A 140 -16.85 25.10 -11.28
C ASN A 140 -17.90 23.97 -11.18
N LYS A 141 -18.38 23.50 -12.33
CA LYS A 141 -19.48 22.53 -12.41
C LYS A 141 -19.04 21.15 -11.90
N GLU A 142 -17.77 20.80 -12.10
CA GLU A 142 -17.16 19.54 -11.71
C GLU A 142 -17.09 19.40 -10.18
N ALA A 143 -16.67 20.46 -9.47
CA ALA A 143 -16.65 20.48 -8.01
C ALA A 143 -18.06 20.34 -7.43
N THR A 144 -19.08 20.95 -8.05
CA THR A 144 -20.47 20.80 -7.60
C THR A 144 -20.95 19.35 -7.71
N ILE A 145 -20.64 18.66 -8.81
CA ILE A 145 -20.98 17.24 -8.99
C ILE A 145 -20.29 16.38 -7.92
N LEU A 146 -19.00 16.62 -7.67
CA LEU A 146 -18.25 15.91 -6.64
C LEU A 146 -18.80 16.17 -5.22
N LEU A 147 -19.20 17.40 -4.93
CA LEU A 147 -19.78 17.78 -3.64
C LEU A 147 -21.11 17.07 -3.40
N ILE A 148 -21.98 17.04 -4.41
CA ILE A 148 -23.27 16.33 -4.34
C ILE A 148 -23.04 14.84 -4.11
N ALA A 149 -22.12 14.21 -4.87
CA ALA A 149 -21.80 12.81 -4.72
C ALA A 149 -21.27 12.48 -3.31
N ALA A 150 -20.35 13.31 -2.78
CA ALA A 150 -19.82 13.16 -1.44
C ALA A 150 -20.90 13.29 -0.36
N PHE A 151 -21.82 14.25 -0.52
CA PHE A 151 -22.95 14.45 0.40
C PHE A 151 -23.89 13.24 0.43
N ILE A 152 -24.24 12.68 -0.74
CA ILE A 152 -25.06 11.46 -0.85
C ILE A 152 -24.37 10.28 -0.16
N ILE A 153 -23.07 10.09 -0.37
CA ILE A 153 -22.31 9.00 0.27
C ILE A 153 -22.30 9.16 1.79
N LEU A 154 -22.03 10.37 2.30
CA LEU A 154 -21.97 10.63 3.73
C LEU A 154 -23.33 10.35 4.39
N LEU A 155 -24.43 10.82 3.79
CA LEU A 155 -25.77 10.52 4.29
C LEU A 155 -26.13 9.04 4.19
N GLY A 156 -25.82 8.37 3.07
CA GLY A 156 -26.15 6.97 2.84
C GLY A 156 -25.41 5.98 3.74
N ARG A 157 -24.28 6.39 4.32
CA ARG A 157 -23.53 5.61 5.32
C ARG A 157 -23.95 5.90 6.77
N THR A 158 -24.91 6.80 6.98
CA THR A 158 -25.45 7.11 8.31
C THR A 158 -26.89 6.62 8.46
N PRO A 159 -27.35 6.31 9.69
CA PRO A 159 -28.76 5.97 9.94
C PRO A 159 -29.75 7.05 9.46
N LEU A 160 -29.32 8.32 9.41
CA LEU A 160 -30.11 9.44 8.93
C LEU A 160 -30.55 9.27 7.46
N GLY A 161 -29.69 8.69 6.61
CA GLY A 161 -30.04 8.44 5.20
C GLY A 161 -31.20 7.45 5.05
N VAL A 162 -31.28 6.46 5.95
CA VAL A 162 -32.35 5.48 5.98
C VAL A 162 -33.65 6.14 6.42
N TYR A 163 -33.66 6.86 7.55
CA TYR A 163 -34.86 7.53 8.05
C TYR A 163 -35.41 8.58 7.06
N ALA A 164 -34.52 9.33 6.40
CA ALA A 164 -34.90 10.35 5.43
C ALA A 164 -35.51 9.78 4.13
N THR A 165 -35.24 8.51 3.80
CA THR A 165 -35.74 7.88 2.56
C THR A 165 -36.60 6.63 2.77
N ALA A 166 -36.99 6.36 4.01
CA ALA A 166 -37.88 5.24 4.37
C ALA A 166 -39.26 5.33 3.71
N TRP A 167 -39.74 6.53 3.38
CA TRP A 167 -40.99 6.78 2.66
C TRP A 167 -40.97 6.46 1.16
N ILE A 168 -39.80 6.15 0.56
CA ILE A 168 -39.70 5.85 -0.87
C ILE A 168 -40.13 4.39 -1.12
N PRO A 169 -41.12 4.13 -1.99
CA PRO A 169 -41.57 2.77 -2.31
C PRO A 169 -40.45 1.89 -2.86
N GLU A 170 -40.49 0.59 -2.58
CA GLU A 170 -39.45 -0.39 -2.96
C GLU A 170 -39.18 -0.44 -4.48
N GLN A 171 -40.18 -0.13 -5.30
CA GLN A 171 -40.04 -0.03 -6.77
C GLN A 171 -39.06 1.07 -7.23
N PHE A 172 -38.79 2.05 -6.38
CA PHE A 172 -37.77 3.08 -6.58
C PHE A 172 -36.64 2.97 -5.56
N SER A 173 -36.32 1.74 -5.12
CA SER A 173 -35.24 1.45 -4.17
C SER A 173 -33.91 2.09 -4.56
N LEU A 174 -33.61 2.24 -5.86
CA LEU A 174 -32.40 2.92 -6.32
C LEU A 174 -32.31 4.38 -5.87
N LEU A 175 -33.43 5.10 -5.70
CA LEU A 175 -33.46 6.49 -5.24
C LEU A 175 -33.30 6.64 -3.72
N GLN A 176 -33.36 5.55 -2.96
CA GLN A 176 -33.05 5.59 -1.53
C GLN A 176 -31.58 5.98 -1.36
N ILE A 177 -31.32 6.95 -0.49
CA ILE A 177 -29.98 7.52 -0.30
C ILE A 177 -28.91 6.44 0.02
N PRO A 178 -29.19 5.39 0.83
CA PRO A 178 -28.27 4.28 1.01
C PRO A 178 -27.93 3.52 -0.28
N ASN A 179 -28.93 3.25 -1.13
CA ASN A 179 -28.73 2.50 -2.37
C ASN A 179 -28.03 3.34 -3.43
N LEU A 180 -28.31 4.65 -3.51
CA LEU A 180 -27.53 5.58 -4.32
C LEU A 180 -26.06 5.61 -3.90
N ALA A 181 -25.78 5.66 -2.58
CA ALA A 181 -24.42 5.64 -2.07
C ALA A 181 -23.69 4.33 -2.45
N ILE A 182 -24.38 3.19 -2.37
CA ILE A 182 -23.84 1.90 -2.82
C ILE A 182 -23.56 1.93 -4.32
N TRP A 183 -24.50 2.39 -5.15
CA TRP A 183 -24.33 2.49 -6.60
C TRP A 183 -23.14 3.37 -6.98
N ILE A 184 -22.99 4.55 -6.36
CA ILE A 184 -21.82 5.43 -6.58
C ILE A 184 -20.51 4.71 -6.23
N MET A 185 -20.50 3.91 -5.15
CA MET A 185 -19.31 3.19 -4.73
C MET A 185 -18.97 1.99 -5.62
N THR A 186 -19.97 1.27 -6.12
CA THR A 186 -19.78 0.02 -6.88
C THR A 186 -19.69 0.22 -8.40
N ALA A 187 -20.23 1.32 -8.94
CA ALA A 187 -20.13 1.63 -10.36
C ALA A 187 -19.03 2.67 -10.65
N PRO A 188 -19.23 4.00 -10.51
CA PRO A 188 -18.24 4.99 -10.95
C PRO A 188 -16.96 4.98 -10.11
N ASN A 189 -17.04 4.80 -8.79
CA ASN A 189 -15.84 4.73 -7.96
C ASN A 189 -15.01 3.47 -8.26
N LEU A 190 -15.65 2.30 -8.36
CA LEU A 190 -14.95 1.07 -8.72
C LEU A 190 -14.37 1.14 -10.14
N ALA A 191 -15.08 1.74 -11.09
CA ALA A 191 -14.56 1.97 -12.44
C ALA A 191 -13.31 2.89 -12.40
N GLY A 192 -13.35 3.97 -11.61
CA GLY A 192 -12.20 4.87 -11.41
C GLY A 192 -11.01 4.16 -10.77
N GLN A 193 -11.22 3.39 -9.70
CA GLN A 193 -10.18 2.59 -9.06
C GLN A 193 -9.55 1.59 -10.03
N ARG A 194 -10.37 0.89 -10.83
CA ARG A 194 -9.88 -0.03 -11.87
C ARG A 194 -9.08 0.70 -12.93
N ALA A 195 -9.54 1.86 -13.41
CA ALA A 195 -8.81 2.67 -14.37
C ALA A 195 -7.44 3.13 -13.83
N ILE A 196 -7.39 3.56 -12.57
CA ILE A 196 -6.15 3.92 -11.87
C ILE A 196 -5.22 2.70 -11.77
N MET A 197 -5.72 1.55 -11.31
CA MET A 197 -4.93 0.32 -11.19
C MET A 197 -4.38 -0.13 -12.54
N ILE A 198 -5.18 -0.11 -13.61
CA ILE A 198 -4.75 -0.43 -14.96
C ILE A 198 -3.68 0.56 -15.43
N GLY A 199 -3.88 1.85 -15.19
CA GLY A 199 -2.91 2.90 -15.53
C GLY A 199 -1.58 2.72 -14.82
N ILE A 200 -1.61 2.44 -13.51
CA ILE A 200 -0.41 2.14 -12.72
C ILE A 200 0.28 0.89 -13.24
N ALA A 201 -0.47 -0.20 -13.48
CA ALA A 201 0.07 -1.45 -13.99
C ALA A 201 0.76 -1.26 -15.35
N LEU A 202 0.11 -0.56 -16.29
CA LEU A 202 0.72 -0.21 -17.58
C LEU A 202 1.96 0.67 -17.42
N GLY A 203 1.94 1.62 -16.48
CA GLY A 203 3.11 2.45 -16.14
C GLY A 203 4.29 1.63 -15.63
N VAL A 204 4.04 0.68 -14.73
CA VAL A 204 5.05 -0.24 -14.19
C VAL A 204 5.58 -1.17 -15.27
N ILE A 205 4.72 -1.72 -16.14
CA ILE A 205 5.14 -2.56 -17.28
C ILE A 205 6.02 -1.74 -18.23
N SER A 206 5.62 -0.50 -18.55
CA SER A 206 6.39 0.39 -19.41
C SER A 206 7.78 0.69 -18.84
N MET A 207 7.87 1.03 -17.55
CA MET A 207 9.17 1.22 -16.87
C MET A 207 10.00 -0.06 -16.88
N SER A 208 9.40 -1.21 -16.56
CA SER A 208 10.09 -2.51 -16.54
C SER A 208 10.67 -2.85 -17.91
N LEU A 209 9.90 -2.64 -18.99
CA LEU A 209 10.40 -2.81 -20.36
C LEU A 209 11.54 -1.85 -20.70
N ARG A 210 11.46 -0.57 -20.29
CA ARG A 210 12.56 0.39 -20.49
C ARG A 210 13.83 -0.03 -19.76
N LEU A 211 13.72 -0.62 -18.58
CA LEU A 211 14.85 -1.16 -17.81
C LEU A 211 15.44 -2.41 -18.48
N ILE A 212 14.59 -3.35 -18.92
CA ILE A 212 15.00 -4.60 -19.61
C ILE A 212 15.67 -4.28 -20.95
N LEU A 213 15.13 -3.34 -21.73
CA LEU A 213 15.73 -2.89 -22.99
C LEU A 213 16.96 -2.00 -22.79
N GLY A 214 17.29 -1.63 -21.55
CA GLY A 214 18.44 -0.80 -21.22
C GLY A 214 18.34 0.65 -21.68
N VAL A 215 17.11 1.12 -21.94
CA VAL A 215 16.79 2.52 -22.26
C VAL A 215 16.90 3.37 -20.99
N GLU A 216 16.35 2.87 -19.87
CA GLU A 216 16.55 3.47 -18.55
C GLU A 216 17.74 2.80 -17.84
N ARG A 217 18.71 3.61 -17.43
CA ARG A 217 19.96 3.15 -16.78
C ARG A 217 20.18 3.75 -15.40
N THR A 218 19.18 4.43 -14.85
CA THR A 218 19.26 5.18 -13.58
C THR A 218 19.65 4.29 -12.39
N TYR A 219 19.33 2.99 -12.46
CA TYR A 219 19.70 2.01 -11.42
C TYR A 219 21.18 1.63 -11.40
N LEU A 220 21.96 1.96 -12.44
CA LEU A 220 23.39 1.63 -12.54
C LEU A 220 24.29 2.64 -11.84
N GLY A 221 23.70 3.60 -11.11
CA GLY A 221 24.40 4.71 -10.44
C GLY A 221 24.87 5.77 -11.43
N THR A 222 24.75 7.04 -11.05
CA THR A 222 25.41 8.16 -11.75
C THR A 222 26.92 8.01 -11.64
N ASP A 223 27.64 8.21 -12.75
CA ASP A 223 29.08 8.46 -12.62
C ASP A 223 29.17 9.80 -11.90
N ASN A 224 29.68 9.80 -10.66
CA ASN A 224 30.40 10.97 -10.20
C ASN A 224 31.62 11.06 -11.11
N GLU A 225 31.68 12.10 -11.94
CA GLU A 225 32.97 12.65 -12.36
C GLU A 225 33.84 12.94 -11.13
#